data_AF-A0A1S6H220-F1
#
_entry.id   AF-A0A1S6H220-F1
#
_cell.length_a   1.000
_cell.length_b   1.000
_cell.length_c   1.000
_cell.angle_alpha   90.00
_cell.angle_beta   90.00
_cell.angle_gamma   90.00
#
_symmetry.space_group_name_H-M   'P 1'
#
loop_
_entity.id
_entity.type
_entity.pdbx_description
1 polymer ?
#
loop_
_entity_poly.entity_id
_entity_poly.type
_entity_poly.pdbx_seq_one_letter_code
_entity_poly.pdbx_strand_id
1 'polypeptide(L)'
;MNDERLKNGEHFGKSYFDELIERIRDIRTSERNFYQKITDIYSTSVDYDINSPETISFFSAVQNKMHFGIHGKTAAEIIYERVDSNKENLGITCINPDKIKRKDIFIAKNYLNQKELKELNLITDMYLSFAELQAKNKKYMSMKDWIKKLDDFLRLNEKDILKNKGNISSSLAKQKASEEYEKFNFRRLKEYESDFDIETKKLLKDYSYEKV
;
A
#
# COMPACT_ATOMS: atom_id res chain seq x y z
N MET A 1 -14.53 22.53 -2.14
CA MET A 1 -14.53 22.89 -0.70
C MET A 1 -14.00 24.33 -0.60
N ASN A 2 -14.95 25.23 -0.32
CA ASN A 2 -14.95 26.66 0.04
C ASN A 2 -13.91 27.67 -0.50
N ASP A 3 -14.44 28.48 -1.42
CA ASP A 3 -14.09 29.83 -1.88
C ASP A 3 -14.00 30.91 -0.77
N GLU A 4 -14.01 30.52 0.51
CA GLU A 4 -13.90 31.46 1.65
C GLU A 4 -12.45 31.86 1.93
N ARG A 5 -11.47 31.14 1.37
CA ARG A 5 -10.04 31.44 1.53
C ARG A 5 -9.60 32.73 0.83
N LEU A 6 -10.32 33.21 -0.19
CA LEU A 6 -9.88 34.38 -0.97
C LEU A 6 -10.23 35.75 -0.37
N LYS A 7 -11.06 35.84 0.68
CA LYS A 7 -11.60 37.15 1.12
C LYS A 7 -10.81 37.91 2.19
N ASN A 8 -9.84 37.31 2.87
CA ASN A 8 -9.13 37.96 3.99
C ASN A 8 -7.63 38.12 3.68
N GLY A 9 -7.30 39.15 2.90
CA GLY A 9 -6.02 39.36 2.22
C GLY A 9 -4.80 39.81 3.06
N GLU A 10 -4.81 39.78 4.40
CA GLU A 10 -3.69 40.37 5.18
C GLU A 10 -3.02 39.46 6.24
N HIS A 11 -3.52 38.23 6.47
CA HIS A 11 -2.95 37.30 7.47
C HIS A 11 -2.35 35.99 6.91
N PHE A 12 -2.23 35.86 5.59
CA PHE A 12 -2.00 34.57 4.91
C PHE A 12 -0.60 33.94 5.11
N GLY A 13 0.45 34.72 5.35
CA GLY A 13 1.83 34.22 5.16
C GLY A 13 2.44 33.39 6.31
N LYS A 14 1.99 33.59 7.56
CA LYS A 14 2.46 32.77 8.70
C LYS A 14 1.46 31.65 9.03
N SER A 15 0.18 32.00 9.19
CA SER A 15 -0.88 31.04 9.57
C SER A 15 -1.00 29.86 8.61
N TYR A 16 -0.94 30.11 7.28
CA TYR A 16 -1.10 29.04 6.29
C TYR A 16 0.03 27.99 6.36
N PHE A 17 1.29 28.42 6.43
CA PHE A 17 2.41 27.48 6.43
C PHE A 17 2.55 26.77 7.77
N ASP A 18 2.20 27.42 8.88
CA ASP A 18 2.14 26.79 10.19
C ASP A 18 1.07 25.68 10.22
N GLU A 19 -0.15 25.96 9.72
CA GLU A 19 -1.21 24.95 9.57
C GLU A 19 -0.81 23.81 8.61
N LEU A 20 -0.14 24.14 7.50
CA LEU A 20 0.34 23.14 6.54
C LEU A 20 1.38 22.22 7.16
N ILE A 21 2.31 22.75 7.94
CA ILE A 21 3.32 21.96 8.66
C ILE A 21 2.65 21.00 9.65
N GLU A 22 1.68 21.48 10.44
CA GLU A 22 0.94 20.62 11.39
C GLU A 22 0.18 19.52 10.65
N ARG A 23 -0.50 19.84 9.53
CA ARG A 23 -1.17 18.83 8.70
C ARG A 23 -0.20 17.76 8.18
N ILE A 24 1.01 18.15 7.77
CA ILE A 24 2.04 17.20 7.31
C ILE A 24 2.53 16.32 8.47
N ARG A 25 2.66 16.88 9.68
CA ARG A 25 3.03 16.12 10.89
C ARG A 25 1.95 15.11 11.27
N ASP A 26 0.68 15.49 11.19
CA ASP A 26 -0.45 14.58 11.42
C ASP A 26 -0.45 13.41 10.42
N ILE A 27 -0.17 13.70 9.14
CA ILE A 27 -0.02 12.64 8.12
C ILE A 27 1.13 11.70 8.49
N ARG A 28 2.25 12.24 8.94
CA ARG A 28 3.44 11.46 9.33
C ARG A 28 3.17 10.54 10.51
N THR A 29 2.51 11.03 11.55
CA THR A 29 2.19 10.26 12.77
C THR A 29 1.01 9.30 12.60
N SER A 30 0.22 9.44 11.53
CA SER A 30 -0.92 8.56 11.26
C SER A 30 -0.50 7.09 11.04
N GLU A 31 -1.37 6.15 11.44
CA GLU A 31 -1.26 4.71 11.15
C GLU A 31 -1.68 4.33 9.72
N ARG A 32 -1.89 5.34 8.85
CA ARG A 32 -2.29 5.12 7.45
C ARG A 32 -1.18 4.42 6.69
N ASN A 33 -1.57 3.67 5.66
CA ASN A 33 -0.58 3.01 4.81
C ASN A 33 0.23 4.04 4.00
N PHE A 34 1.40 3.63 3.52
CA PHE A 34 2.32 4.48 2.76
C PHE A 34 1.65 5.21 1.59
N TYR A 35 0.80 4.55 0.79
CA TYR A 35 0.16 5.18 -0.37
C TYR A 35 -0.81 6.27 0.07
N GLN A 36 -1.58 6.02 1.12
CA GLN A 36 -2.47 7.00 1.72
C GLN A 36 -1.71 8.24 2.19
N LYS A 37 -0.57 8.05 2.87
CA LYS A 37 0.27 9.18 3.30
C LYS A 37 0.75 10.04 2.12
N ILE A 38 1.20 9.42 1.03
CA ILE A 38 1.61 10.16 -0.19
C ILE A 38 0.43 10.91 -0.82
N THR A 39 -0.75 10.29 -0.90
CA THR A 39 -1.95 10.95 -1.43
C THR A 39 -2.48 12.05 -0.51
N ASP A 40 -2.29 11.92 0.81
CA ASP A 40 -2.64 12.94 1.78
C ASP A 40 -1.76 14.19 1.62
N ILE A 41 -0.45 14.01 1.35
CA ILE A 41 0.45 15.12 0.98
C ILE A 41 -0.01 15.78 -0.31
N TYR A 42 -0.34 15.01 -1.35
CA TYR A 42 -0.89 15.58 -2.59
C TYR A 42 -2.17 16.39 -2.33
N SER A 43 -3.00 15.95 -1.38
CA SER A 43 -4.23 16.66 -0.98
C SER A 43 -3.98 17.95 -0.18
N THR A 44 -2.72 18.31 0.07
CA THR A 44 -2.32 19.63 0.62
C THR A 44 -2.11 20.68 -0.45
N SER A 45 -2.22 20.33 -1.74
CA SER A 45 -2.06 21.25 -2.86
C SER A 45 -2.95 22.48 -2.72
N VAL A 46 -2.45 23.64 -3.13
CA VAL A 46 -3.21 24.90 -3.12
C VAL A 46 -4.44 24.86 -4.04
N ASP A 47 -4.34 24.10 -5.12
CA ASP A 47 -5.34 23.92 -6.18
C ASP A 47 -5.98 22.52 -6.13
N TYR A 48 -5.94 21.84 -4.98
CA TYR A 48 -6.43 20.47 -4.87
C TYR A 48 -7.90 20.33 -5.29
N ASP A 49 -8.15 19.46 -6.27
CA ASP A 49 -9.49 19.02 -6.67
C ASP A 49 -9.54 17.49 -6.77
N ILE A 50 -10.40 16.89 -5.95
CA ILE A 50 -10.62 15.44 -5.88
C ILE A 50 -11.23 14.87 -7.17
N ASN A 51 -12.01 15.67 -7.90
CA ASN A 51 -12.69 15.24 -9.12
C ASN A 51 -11.86 15.51 -10.38
N SER A 52 -10.69 16.16 -10.25
CA SER A 52 -9.83 16.45 -11.39
C SER A 52 -9.26 15.16 -12.01
N PRO A 53 -9.14 15.11 -13.35
CA PRO A 53 -8.46 14.02 -14.04
C PRO A 53 -7.04 13.76 -13.52
N GLU A 54 -6.33 14.81 -13.13
CA GLU A 54 -4.99 14.77 -12.53
C GLU A 54 -4.98 13.97 -11.23
N THR A 55 -5.93 14.22 -10.33
CA THR A 55 -6.03 13.49 -9.05
C THR A 55 -6.36 12.02 -9.26
N ILE A 56 -7.33 11.72 -10.14
CA ILE A 56 -7.72 10.34 -10.46
C ILE A 56 -6.52 9.58 -11.04
N SER A 57 -5.78 10.21 -11.95
CA SER A 57 -4.57 9.66 -12.56
C SER A 57 -3.47 9.46 -11.52
N PHE A 58 -3.23 10.45 -10.66
CA PHE A 58 -2.21 10.37 -9.61
C PHE A 58 -2.50 9.24 -8.61
N PHE A 59 -3.73 9.13 -8.11
CA PHE A 59 -4.10 8.06 -7.17
C PHE A 59 -4.01 6.67 -7.81
N SER A 60 -4.32 6.56 -9.11
CA SER A 60 -4.15 5.31 -9.86
C SER A 60 -2.68 4.95 -10.09
N ALA A 61 -1.80 5.95 -10.24
CA ALA A 61 -0.40 5.74 -10.59
C ALA A 61 0.52 5.60 -9.37
N VAL A 62 0.21 6.25 -8.23
CA VAL A 62 1.12 6.35 -7.07
C VAL A 62 1.58 5.00 -6.56
N GLN A 63 0.68 4.01 -6.48
CA GLN A 63 1.02 2.67 -6.02
C GLN A 63 2.05 2.01 -6.94
N ASN A 64 1.85 2.08 -8.26
CA ASN A 64 2.77 1.48 -9.22
C ASN A 64 4.10 2.24 -9.28
N LYS A 65 4.09 3.57 -9.15
CA LYS A 65 5.33 4.38 -9.06
C LYS A 65 6.17 3.97 -7.85
N MET A 66 5.55 3.83 -6.68
CA MET A 66 6.25 3.44 -5.45
C MET A 66 6.78 1.99 -5.53
N HIS A 67 5.94 1.03 -5.93
CA HIS A 67 6.39 -0.35 -6.10
C HIS A 67 7.51 -0.47 -7.12
N PHE A 68 7.41 0.23 -8.25
CA PHE A 68 8.44 0.17 -9.28
C PHE A 68 9.74 0.85 -8.83
N GLY A 69 9.64 2.02 -8.20
CA GLY A 69 10.82 2.72 -7.69
C GLY A 69 11.60 1.90 -6.67
N ILE A 70 10.92 1.15 -5.81
CA ILE A 70 11.59 0.43 -4.72
C ILE A 70 11.95 -1.01 -5.12
N HIS A 71 11.10 -1.68 -5.89
CA HIS A 71 11.23 -3.12 -6.18
C HIS A 71 11.52 -3.44 -7.65
N GLY A 72 11.56 -2.43 -8.54
CA GLY A 72 11.72 -2.60 -9.98
C GLY A 72 10.50 -3.23 -10.68
N LYS A 73 9.37 -3.36 -9.97
CA LYS A 73 8.17 -4.07 -10.43
C LYS A 73 6.91 -3.32 -10.04
N THR A 74 5.91 -3.35 -10.92
CA THR A 74 4.57 -2.85 -10.64
C THR A 74 3.85 -3.75 -9.62
N ALA A 75 2.75 -3.26 -9.05
CA ALA A 75 1.92 -4.05 -8.13
C ALA A 75 1.43 -5.35 -8.79
N ALA A 76 1.04 -5.29 -10.06
CA ALA A 76 0.55 -6.43 -10.82
C ALA A 76 1.64 -7.49 -11.03
N GLU A 77 2.86 -7.06 -11.35
CA GLU A 77 4.02 -7.95 -11.51
C GLU A 77 4.40 -8.63 -10.20
N ILE A 78 4.41 -7.89 -9.08
CA ILE A 78 4.69 -8.45 -7.75
C ILE A 78 3.69 -9.55 -7.40
N ILE A 79 2.39 -9.29 -7.57
CA ILE A 79 1.34 -10.29 -7.31
C ILE A 79 1.53 -11.49 -8.23
N TYR A 80 1.63 -11.25 -9.54
CA TYR A 80 1.69 -12.31 -10.53
C TYR A 80 2.90 -13.24 -10.33
N GLU A 81 4.07 -12.69 -10.00
CA GLU A 81 5.27 -13.51 -9.82
C GLU A 81 5.28 -14.27 -8.48
N ARG A 82 4.72 -13.68 -7.43
CA ARG A 82 4.89 -14.21 -6.06
C ARG A 82 3.77 -15.13 -5.62
N VAL A 83 2.55 -14.91 -6.13
CA VAL A 83 1.39 -15.76 -5.80
C VAL A 83 1.60 -17.18 -6.31
N ASP A 84 1.56 -18.13 -5.39
CA ASP A 84 1.82 -19.54 -5.68
C ASP A 84 1.20 -20.41 -4.59
N SER A 85 0.26 -21.27 -4.98
CA SER A 85 -0.38 -22.23 -4.08
C SER A 85 0.62 -23.20 -3.48
N ASN A 86 1.72 -23.53 -4.14
CA ASN A 86 2.69 -24.47 -3.56
C ASN A 86 3.52 -23.85 -2.43
N LYS A 87 3.51 -22.53 -2.27
CA LYS A 87 4.17 -21.85 -1.16
C LYS A 87 3.28 -21.79 0.07
N GLU A 88 3.92 -21.71 1.22
CA GLU A 88 3.23 -21.41 2.47
C GLU A 88 2.43 -20.11 2.30
N ASN A 89 1.17 -20.11 2.77
CA ASN A 89 0.32 -18.91 2.78
C ASN A 89 0.18 -18.22 1.41
N LEU A 90 0.20 -18.95 0.30
CA LEU A 90 0.15 -18.39 -1.07
C LEU A 90 1.35 -17.52 -1.47
N GLY A 91 2.43 -17.53 -0.69
CA GLY A 91 3.53 -16.57 -0.82
C GLY A 91 3.25 -15.20 -0.18
N ILE A 92 2.16 -15.07 0.59
CA ILE A 92 1.89 -13.89 1.42
C ILE A 92 2.82 -13.91 2.63
N THR A 93 3.45 -12.77 2.90
CA THR A 93 4.48 -12.59 3.94
C THR A 93 4.09 -11.59 5.01
N CYS A 94 3.08 -10.73 4.77
CA CYS A 94 2.74 -9.60 5.67
C CYS A 94 1.43 -9.75 6.43
N ILE A 95 0.74 -10.89 6.29
CA ILE A 95 -0.56 -11.14 6.94
C ILE A 95 -0.44 -12.41 7.77
N ASN A 96 -1.20 -12.45 8.88
CA ASN A 96 -1.35 -13.67 9.67
C ASN A 96 -1.91 -14.81 8.78
N PRO A 97 -1.23 -15.97 8.71
CA PRO A 97 -1.67 -17.16 7.97
C PRO A 97 -3.16 -17.49 8.11
N ASP A 98 -3.69 -17.42 9.33
CA ASP A 98 -5.05 -17.84 9.66
C ASP A 98 -6.13 -16.86 9.14
N LYS A 99 -5.72 -15.66 8.72
CA LYS A 99 -6.62 -14.56 8.34
C LYS A 99 -6.60 -14.22 6.86
N ILE A 100 -5.96 -15.02 6.00
CA ILE A 100 -5.89 -14.75 4.58
C ILE A 100 -7.29 -14.85 3.95
N LYS A 101 -7.82 -13.70 3.53
CA LYS A 101 -9.08 -13.58 2.80
C LYS A 101 -8.80 -13.43 1.31
N ARG A 102 -9.80 -13.76 0.49
CA ARG A 102 -9.71 -13.59 -0.97
C ARG A 102 -9.33 -12.17 -1.41
N LYS A 103 -9.71 -11.13 -0.66
CA LYS A 103 -9.33 -9.74 -0.99
C LYS A 103 -7.82 -9.48 -0.84
N ASP A 104 -7.16 -10.23 0.05
CA ASP A 104 -5.77 -9.97 0.43
C ASP A 104 -4.78 -10.42 -0.65
N ILE A 105 -5.18 -11.37 -1.51
CA ILE A 105 -4.36 -11.85 -2.64
C ILE A 105 -4.18 -10.80 -3.74
N PHE A 106 -5.00 -9.74 -3.72
CA PHE A 106 -4.95 -8.66 -4.71
C PHE A 106 -4.11 -7.47 -4.25
N ILE A 107 -3.51 -7.55 -3.06
CA ILE A 107 -2.74 -6.46 -2.46
C ILE A 107 -1.26 -6.80 -2.57
N ALA A 108 -0.54 -6.12 -3.47
CA ALA A 108 0.88 -6.38 -3.73
C ALA A 108 1.77 -6.22 -2.50
N LYS A 109 1.45 -5.30 -1.57
CA LYS A 109 2.14 -5.16 -0.27
C LYS A 109 2.26 -6.50 0.45
N ASN A 110 1.22 -7.33 0.41
CA ASN A 110 1.17 -8.56 1.20
C ASN A 110 2.20 -9.60 0.77
N TYR A 111 2.77 -9.44 -0.41
CA TYR A 111 3.81 -10.30 -0.96
C TYR A 111 5.23 -9.74 -0.76
N LEU A 112 5.39 -8.60 -0.08
CA LEU A 112 6.68 -7.97 0.17
C LEU A 112 7.41 -8.59 1.36
N ASN A 113 8.70 -8.83 1.24
CA ASN A 113 9.49 -9.28 2.38
C ASN A 113 9.78 -8.12 3.35
N GLN A 114 10.32 -8.43 4.53
CA GLN A 114 10.61 -7.40 5.55
C GLN A 114 11.59 -6.32 5.07
N LYS A 115 12.56 -6.67 4.23
CA LYS A 115 13.54 -5.71 3.69
C LYS A 115 12.84 -4.71 2.76
N GLU A 116 12.02 -5.20 1.84
CA GLU A 116 11.23 -4.37 0.91
C GLU A 116 10.25 -3.46 1.63
N LEU A 117 9.59 -3.96 2.69
CA LEU A 117 8.71 -3.14 3.52
C LEU A 117 9.49 -2.04 4.25
N LYS A 118 10.66 -2.35 4.81
CA LYS A 118 11.52 -1.35 5.47
C LYS A 118 11.96 -0.28 4.50
N GLU A 119 12.36 -0.64 3.28
CA GLU A 119 12.73 0.31 2.23
C GLU A 119 11.54 1.18 1.81
N LEU A 120 10.35 0.60 1.67
CA LEU A 120 9.13 1.34 1.33
C LEU A 120 8.73 2.33 2.42
N ASN A 121 8.85 1.94 3.69
CA ASN A 121 8.64 2.85 4.82
C ASN A 121 9.68 3.98 4.83
N LEU A 122 10.97 3.65 4.66
CA LEU A 122 12.04 4.63 4.67
C LEU A 122 11.86 5.70 3.57
N ILE A 123 11.57 5.27 2.33
CA ILE A 123 11.32 6.19 1.21
C ILE A 123 10.08 7.06 1.48
N THR A 124 9.04 6.49 2.08
CA THR A 124 7.84 7.24 2.46
C THR A 124 8.15 8.31 3.52
N ASP A 125 8.89 7.96 4.57
CA ASP A 125 9.27 8.89 5.65
C ASP A 125 10.17 10.02 5.16
N MET A 126 11.08 9.71 4.23
CA MET A 126 11.92 10.71 3.57
C MET A 126 11.08 11.65 2.70
N TYR A 127 10.07 11.14 1.98
CA TYR A 127 9.17 11.98 1.19
C TYR A 127 8.32 12.91 2.07
N LEU A 128 7.82 12.41 3.21
CA LEU A 128 7.09 13.23 4.19
C LEU A 128 7.97 14.34 4.77
N SER A 129 9.23 14.01 5.08
CA SER A 129 10.22 15.00 5.53
C SER A 129 10.53 16.04 4.46
N PHE A 130 10.62 15.62 3.20
CA PHE A 130 10.77 16.51 2.04
C PHE A 130 9.56 17.45 1.90
N ALA A 131 8.35 16.94 2.13
CA ALA A 131 7.13 17.74 2.07
C ALA A 131 7.09 18.80 3.18
N GLU A 132 7.42 18.43 4.42
CA GLU A 132 7.55 19.38 5.54
C GLU A 132 8.60 20.46 5.24
N LEU A 133 9.71 20.08 4.59
CA LEU A 133 10.75 21.03 4.16
C LEU A 133 10.23 22.02 3.10
N GLN A 134 9.39 21.60 2.15
CA GLN A 134 8.77 22.54 1.20
C GLN A 134 7.89 23.55 1.93
N ALA A 135 7.09 23.09 2.90
CA ALA A 135 6.23 23.96 3.71
C ALA A 135 7.03 24.94 4.57
N LYS A 136 8.10 24.48 5.26
CA LYS A 136 9.00 25.35 6.04
C LYS A 136 9.68 26.42 5.19
N ASN A 137 10.01 26.08 3.94
CA ASN A 137 10.58 27.02 2.97
C ASN A 137 9.52 27.93 2.32
N LYS A 138 8.28 27.92 2.82
CA LYS A 138 7.17 28.73 2.34
C LYS A 138 6.89 28.55 0.85
N LYS A 139 7.06 27.33 0.35
CA LYS A 139 6.75 26.99 -1.05
C LYS A 139 5.31 26.53 -1.16
N TYR A 140 4.52 27.27 -1.93
CA TYR A 140 3.23 26.82 -2.39
C TYR A 140 3.42 25.67 -3.38
N MET A 141 2.64 24.61 -3.19
CA MET A 141 2.70 23.42 -4.02
C MET A 141 1.35 23.21 -4.68
N SER A 142 1.33 23.17 -6.01
CA SER A 142 0.15 22.74 -6.78
C SER A 142 0.11 21.21 -6.91
N MET A 143 -1.02 20.68 -7.39
CA MET A 143 -1.16 19.27 -7.75
C MET A 143 -0.06 18.84 -8.73
N LYS A 144 0.22 19.69 -9.74
CA LYS A 144 1.28 19.45 -10.73
C LYS A 144 2.67 19.45 -10.10
N ASP A 145 2.92 20.34 -9.15
CA ASP A 145 4.20 20.38 -8.44
C ASP A 145 4.42 19.10 -7.64
N TRP A 146 3.42 18.61 -6.91
CA TRP A 146 3.55 17.35 -6.16
C TRP A 146 3.75 16.14 -7.07
N ILE A 147 3.05 16.06 -8.21
CA ILE A 147 3.28 14.99 -9.21
C ILE A 147 4.74 15.01 -9.66
N LYS A 148 5.25 16.18 -10.05
CA LYS A 148 6.64 16.34 -10.50
C LYS A 148 7.63 16.04 -9.38
N LYS A 149 7.37 16.53 -8.16
CA LYS A 149 8.26 16.32 -7.02
C LYS A 149 8.33 14.87 -6.58
N LEU A 150 7.26 14.10 -6.68
CA LEU A 150 7.33 12.66 -6.42
C LEU A 150 8.28 11.97 -7.41
N ASP A 151 8.20 12.31 -8.69
CA ASP A 151 9.09 11.74 -9.71
C ASP A 151 10.55 12.16 -9.50
N ASP A 152 10.80 13.46 -9.29
CA ASP A 152 12.14 13.99 -8.98
C ASP A 152 12.70 13.31 -7.72
N PHE A 153 11.88 13.15 -6.68
CA PHE A 153 12.28 12.55 -5.41
C PHE A 153 12.71 11.09 -5.58
N LEU A 154 11.95 10.30 -6.34
CA LEU A 154 12.34 8.92 -6.64
C LEU A 154 13.68 8.87 -7.40
N ARG A 155 13.86 9.71 -8.42
CA ARG A 155 15.14 9.78 -9.17
C ARG A 155 16.33 10.16 -8.31
N LEU A 156 16.17 11.15 -7.44
CA LEU A 156 17.25 11.62 -6.54
C LEU A 156 17.66 10.55 -5.52
N ASN A 157 16.77 9.61 -5.21
CA ASN A 157 17.07 8.47 -4.34
C ASN A 157 17.51 7.23 -5.14
N GLU A 158 18.03 7.43 -6.36
CA GLU A 158 18.52 6.39 -7.26
C GLU A 158 17.48 5.30 -7.55
N LYS A 159 16.20 5.69 -7.56
CA LYS A 159 15.08 4.79 -7.87
C LYS A 159 14.66 4.96 -9.33
N ASP A 160 14.37 3.84 -9.97
CA ASP A 160 13.86 3.85 -11.33
C ASP A 160 12.45 4.43 -11.36
N ILE A 161 12.17 5.27 -12.36
CA ILE A 161 10.79 5.69 -12.63
C ILE A 161 10.15 4.72 -13.60
N LEU A 162 8.92 4.33 -13.28
CA LEU A 162 8.05 3.60 -14.18
C LEU A 162 7.80 4.41 -15.47
N LYS A 163 8.51 4.07 -16.55
CA LYS A 163 8.38 4.72 -17.87
C LYS A 163 7.29 4.11 -18.76
N ASN A 164 6.86 2.90 -18.45
CA ASN A 164 5.83 2.15 -19.19
C ASN A 164 4.74 1.65 -18.22
N LYS A 165 3.73 0.91 -18.69
CA LYS A 165 2.66 0.38 -17.82
C LYS A 165 3.03 -0.92 -17.08
N GLY A 166 4.31 -1.32 -17.09
CA GLY A 166 4.75 -2.67 -16.73
C GLY A 166 4.43 -3.70 -17.82
N ASN A 167 4.85 -4.95 -17.60
CA ASN A 167 4.65 -6.06 -18.54
C ASN A 167 3.40 -6.89 -18.24
N ILE A 168 2.91 -6.86 -17.00
CA ILE A 168 1.75 -7.64 -16.56
C ILE A 168 0.56 -6.71 -16.31
N SER A 169 -0.58 -7.06 -16.91
CA SER A 169 -1.83 -6.33 -16.68
C SER A 169 -2.43 -6.65 -15.31
N SER A 170 -3.17 -5.70 -14.74
CA SER A 170 -3.88 -5.92 -13.48
C SER A 170 -4.90 -7.06 -13.58
N SER A 171 -5.57 -7.23 -14.72
CA SER A 171 -6.52 -8.33 -14.93
C SER A 171 -5.82 -9.69 -14.92
N LEU A 172 -4.67 -9.81 -15.58
CA LEU A 172 -3.90 -11.06 -15.62
C LEU A 172 -3.36 -11.44 -14.23
N ALA A 173 -2.86 -10.46 -13.48
CA ALA A 173 -2.44 -10.67 -12.09
C ALA A 173 -3.59 -11.15 -11.19
N LYS A 174 -4.77 -10.52 -11.30
CA LYS A 174 -5.97 -10.92 -10.52
C LYS A 174 -6.49 -12.29 -10.90
N GLN A 175 -6.45 -12.65 -12.19
CA GLN A 175 -6.85 -13.96 -12.66
C GLN A 175 -5.95 -15.03 -12.03
N LYS A 176 -4.63 -14.92 -12.22
CA LYS A 176 -3.67 -15.87 -11.64
C LYS A 176 -3.82 -15.97 -10.12
N ALA A 177 -3.91 -14.84 -9.43
CA ALA A 177 -4.06 -14.84 -7.97
C ALA A 177 -5.33 -15.56 -7.52
N SER A 178 -6.45 -15.39 -8.25
CA SER A 178 -7.69 -16.11 -7.96
C SER A 178 -7.55 -17.61 -8.17
N GLU A 179 -6.93 -18.04 -9.29
CA GLU A 179 -6.70 -19.46 -9.58
C GLU A 179 -5.83 -20.14 -8.51
N GLU A 180 -4.75 -19.48 -8.08
CA GLU A 180 -3.89 -19.99 -7.01
C GLU A 180 -4.61 -20.01 -5.65
N TYR A 181 -5.43 -19.00 -5.36
CA TYR A 181 -6.24 -18.97 -4.13
C TYR A 181 -7.22 -20.13 -4.05
N GLU A 182 -7.90 -20.48 -5.15
CA GLU A 182 -8.81 -21.63 -5.16
C GLU A 182 -8.08 -22.94 -4.89
N LYS A 183 -6.91 -23.16 -5.51
CA LYS A 183 -6.05 -24.34 -5.24
C LYS A 183 -5.62 -24.41 -3.78
N PHE A 184 -5.22 -23.28 -3.20
CA PHE A 184 -4.83 -23.18 -1.80
C PHE A 184 -6.00 -23.43 -0.85
N ASN A 185 -7.14 -22.79 -1.09
CA ASN A 185 -8.32 -22.93 -0.25
C ASN A 185 -8.87 -24.37 -0.29
N PHE A 186 -8.83 -25.02 -1.46
CA PHE A 186 -9.22 -26.42 -1.59
C PHE A 186 -8.34 -27.36 -0.75
N ARG A 187 -7.00 -27.18 -0.76
CA ARG A 187 -6.10 -27.96 0.10
C ARG A 187 -6.34 -27.67 1.59
N ARG A 188 -6.48 -26.39 1.95
CA ARG A 188 -6.79 -25.98 3.33
C ARG A 188 -8.09 -26.61 3.84
N LEU A 189 -9.14 -26.69 3.00
CA LEU A 189 -10.41 -27.34 3.37
C LEU A 189 -10.30 -28.86 3.50
N LYS A 190 -9.41 -29.51 2.72
CA LYS A 190 -9.15 -30.96 2.85
C LYS A 190 -8.36 -31.31 4.10
N GLU A 191 -7.42 -30.45 4.48
CA GLU A 191 -6.57 -30.59 5.67
C GLU A 191 -7.26 -30.05 6.93
N TYR A 192 -8.40 -29.39 6.79
CA TYR A 192 -9.17 -28.86 7.91
C TYR A 192 -9.76 -30.01 8.72
N GLU A 193 -9.31 -30.11 9.97
CA GLU A 193 -9.85 -31.00 10.98
C GLU A 193 -10.53 -30.12 12.04
N SER A 194 -11.83 -30.32 12.26
CA SER A 194 -12.55 -29.49 13.23
C SER A 194 -12.22 -29.89 14.67
N ASP A 195 -12.44 -28.98 15.63
CA ASP A 195 -12.29 -29.29 17.05
C ASP A 195 -13.13 -30.52 17.46
N PHE A 196 -14.29 -30.72 16.82
CA PHE A 196 -15.11 -31.91 16.99
C PHE A 196 -14.40 -33.18 16.49
N ASP A 197 -13.78 -33.13 15.31
CA ASP A 197 -13.03 -34.26 14.74
C ASP A 197 -11.83 -34.63 15.62
N ILE A 198 -11.11 -33.62 16.12
CA ILE A 198 -9.98 -33.77 17.03
C ILE A 198 -10.44 -34.42 18.35
N GLU A 199 -11.50 -33.91 18.96
CA GLU A 199 -11.98 -34.40 20.25
C GLU A 199 -12.59 -35.80 20.14
N THR A 200 -13.31 -36.08 19.05
CA THR A 200 -13.84 -37.41 18.76
C THR A 200 -12.72 -38.43 18.56
N LYS A 201 -11.62 -38.07 17.89
CA LYS A 201 -10.45 -38.96 17.75
C LYS A 201 -9.75 -39.25 19.07
N LYS A 202 -9.68 -38.27 19.99
CA LYS A 202 -9.13 -38.50 21.34
C LYS A 202 -10.00 -39.46 22.13
N LEU A 203 -11.31 -39.21 22.18
CA LEU A 203 -12.27 -40.08 22.86
C LEU A 203 -12.22 -41.51 22.32
N LEU A 204 -12.18 -41.69 20.99
CA LEU A 204 -12.08 -43.01 20.37
C LEU A 204 -10.75 -43.72 20.69
N LYS A 205 -9.64 -42.98 20.86
CA LYS A 205 -8.37 -43.54 21.32
C LYS A 205 -8.46 -44.00 22.76
N ASP A 206 -9.03 -43.20 23.66
CA ASP A 206 -9.12 -43.54 25.09
C ASP A 206 -10.02 -44.78 25.31
N TYR A 207 -11.14 -44.88 24.57
CA TYR A 207 -11.99 -46.08 24.56
C TYR A 207 -11.29 -47.34 24.04
N SER A 208 -10.26 -47.21 23.20
CA SER A 208 -9.49 -48.34 22.69
C SER A 208 -8.43 -48.84 23.67
N TYR A 209 -7.99 -47.98 24.61
CA TYR A 209 -7.05 -48.36 25.69
C TYR A 209 -7.75 -48.93 26.93
N GLU A 210 -9.01 -48.60 27.19
CA GLU A 210 -9.79 -49.17 28.31
C GLU A 210 -10.31 -50.60 28.04
N LYS A 211 -10.16 -51.12 26.83
CA LYS A 211 -10.61 -52.49 26.43
C LYS A 211 -9.49 -53.55 26.43
N VAL A 212 -8.31 -53.24 26.96
CA VAL A 212 -7.18 -54.18 27.14
C VAL A 212 -7.00 -54.45 28.63
#